data_AF-A0A8B7DAQ1-F1
#
_entry.id   AF-A0A8B7DAQ1-F1
#
_cell.length_a   1.000
_cell.length_b   1.000
_cell.length_c   1.000
_cell.angle_alpha   90.00
_cell.angle_beta   90.00
_cell.angle_gamma   90.00
#
_symmetry.space_group_name_H-M   'P 1'
#
loop_
_entity.id
_entity.type
_entity.pdbx_description
1 polymer ?
#
loop_
_entity_poly.entity_id
_entity_poly.type
_entity_poly.pdbx_seq_one_letter_code
_entity_poly.pdbx_strand_id
1 'polypeptide(L)'
;MQTPVETLISSYFHENSHKLVSICNADAKIIRQFIERRLLFAVVLFVLLVNIIRWRLIPEASGFNLEMIFLIPCHSIFPLLPLTFPIIWKFVSFYGAARLRVLLSIYSKLYTKASDSEEIILEHVDRLAVWKSFWKILCGDPQGLPRRIDLVHALGSITTFSCVDKEGILCYPNPIPEKLFYFESMPTTSQINEGNINSADVPVCVSSQLERSFDEVKILTISSDPQSCNGFRFDELEWQKSISSLKPLGLNMLLNSPCLYPLKTIRENDFINQLLLASNNSLMSGLNGCLCGLSREIGFKDLALHNYQHKQKIFTYSPMDSTEATVPSSFYLSIVREKRLPHMISSLINQTNSNITQMLSVGSADIILEACSDIWNGCDIKPLSEAKNRSE
;
A
#
# COMPACT_ATOMS: atom_id res chain seq x y z
N MET A 1 -28.85 -7.69 2.51
CA MET A 1 -28.52 -7.57 3.94
C MET A 1 -27.36 -6.59 4.02
N GLN A 2 -27.64 -5.33 4.37
CA GLN A 2 -26.60 -4.33 4.59
C GLN A 2 -25.82 -4.72 5.86
N THR A 3 -24.50 -4.66 5.79
CA THR A 3 -23.65 -5.04 6.92
C THR A 3 -23.69 -3.95 7.99
N PRO A 4 -23.60 -4.31 9.29
CA PRO A 4 -23.64 -3.34 10.39
C PRO A 4 -22.52 -2.29 10.30
N VAL A 5 -21.41 -2.62 9.63
CA VAL A 5 -20.31 -1.68 9.35
C VAL A 5 -20.72 -0.64 8.31
N GLU A 6 -21.45 -1.03 7.27
CA GLU A 6 -21.99 -0.11 6.27
C GLU A 6 -23.01 0.85 6.91
N THR A 7 -23.79 0.39 7.89
CA THR A 7 -24.69 1.25 8.67
C THR A 7 -23.96 2.17 9.64
N LEU A 8 -22.84 1.74 10.24
CA LEU A 8 -22.02 2.56 11.14
C LEU A 8 -21.21 3.62 10.38
N ILE A 9 -20.62 3.24 9.25
CA ILE A 9 -19.91 4.17 8.37
C ILE A 9 -20.91 5.11 7.70
N SER A 10 -22.04 4.62 7.20
CA SER A 10 -23.06 5.50 6.62
C SER A 10 -23.69 6.42 7.64
N SER A 11 -23.96 5.98 8.88
CA SER A 11 -24.47 6.85 9.95
C SER A 11 -23.43 7.87 10.40
N TYR A 12 -22.16 7.48 10.58
CA TYR A 12 -21.08 8.42 10.90
C TYR A 12 -20.85 9.44 9.77
N PHE A 13 -20.93 9.03 8.51
CA PHE A 13 -20.90 9.93 7.36
C PHE A 13 -22.17 10.77 7.26
N HIS A 14 -23.37 10.25 7.56
CA HIS A 14 -24.60 11.04 7.53
C HIS A 14 -24.59 12.10 8.62
N GLU A 15 -24.19 11.73 9.84
CA GLU A 15 -24.14 12.60 11.02
C GLU A 15 -23.06 13.69 10.87
N ASN A 16 -21.92 13.37 10.25
CA ASN A 16 -20.86 14.35 9.97
C ASN A 16 -20.96 15.02 8.60
N SER A 17 -21.79 14.54 7.67
CA SER A 17 -21.97 15.16 6.33
C SER A 17 -22.56 16.57 6.45
N HIS A 18 -23.44 16.79 7.43
CA HIS A 18 -24.03 18.09 7.72
C HIS A 18 -23.06 19.05 8.44
N LYS A 19 -22.03 18.54 9.14
CA LYS A 19 -21.01 19.36 9.83
C LYS A 19 -19.79 19.70 8.96
N LEU A 20 -19.38 18.81 8.05
CA LEU A 20 -18.21 19.01 7.17
C LEU A 20 -18.53 19.78 5.87
N VAL A 21 -19.81 19.97 5.57
CA VAL A 21 -20.27 20.72 4.40
C VAL A 21 -20.91 22.01 4.90
N SER A 22 -20.05 22.99 5.15
CA SER A 22 -20.41 24.39 5.30
C SER A 22 -21.19 24.88 4.07
N ILE A 23 -22.50 24.64 4.05
CA ILE A 23 -23.45 25.25 3.12
C ILE A 23 -23.31 26.79 3.19
N CYS A 24 -23.03 27.34 4.38
CA CYS A 24 -22.68 28.76 4.55
C CYS A 24 -21.44 29.22 3.75
N ASN A 25 -20.43 28.37 3.50
CA ASN A 25 -19.26 28.79 2.70
C ASN A 25 -19.44 28.55 1.21
N ALA A 26 -20.28 27.59 0.79
CA ALA A 26 -20.58 27.42 -0.64
C ALA A 26 -21.38 28.62 -1.16
N ASP A 27 -22.40 29.05 -0.41
CA ASP A 27 -23.24 30.19 -0.77
C ASP A 27 -22.46 31.51 -0.65
N ALA A 28 -21.66 31.70 0.41
CA ALA A 28 -20.79 32.88 0.53
C ALA A 28 -19.74 32.96 -0.59
N LYS A 29 -19.29 31.82 -1.14
CA LYS A 29 -18.29 31.77 -2.21
C LYS A 29 -18.88 31.96 -3.60
N ILE A 30 -20.11 31.48 -3.85
CA ILE A 30 -20.87 31.80 -5.07
C ILE A 30 -21.23 33.29 -5.07
N ILE A 31 -21.71 33.83 -3.95
CA ILE A 31 -22.01 35.27 -3.80
C ILE A 31 -20.75 36.11 -3.99
N ARG A 32 -19.63 35.72 -3.36
CA ARG A 32 -18.35 36.42 -3.50
C ARG A 32 -17.78 36.32 -4.92
N GLN A 33 -17.83 35.17 -5.59
CA GLN A 33 -17.42 35.03 -6.98
C GLN A 33 -18.34 35.77 -7.96
N PHE A 34 -19.64 35.84 -7.68
CA PHE A 34 -20.60 36.58 -8.48
C PHE A 34 -20.37 38.09 -8.36
N ILE A 35 -20.15 38.59 -7.14
CA ILE A 35 -19.81 39.99 -6.87
C ILE A 35 -18.44 40.33 -7.50
N GLU A 36 -17.41 39.55 -7.21
CA GLU A 36 -16.04 39.85 -7.64
C GLU A 36 -15.84 39.72 -9.16
N ARG A 37 -16.55 38.80 -9.82
CA ARG A 37 -16.37 38.51 -11.25
C ARG A 37 -17.44 39.13 -12.16
N ARG A 38 -18.67 39.41 -11.72
CA ARG A 38 -19.67 40.07 -12.57
C ARG A 38 -19.88 41.53 -12.22
N LEU A 39 -19.93 41.87 -10.93
CA LEU A 39 -20.10 43.27 -10.51
C LEU A 39 -18.89 44.11 -10.93
N LEU A 40 -17.68 43.59 -10.80
CA LEU A 40 -16.46 44.33 -11.13
C LEU A 40 -16.37 44.65 -12.63
N PHE A 41 -16.57 43.66 -13.52
CA PHE A 41 -16.60 43.93 -14.96
C PHE A 41 -17.77 44.83 -15.35
N ALA A 42 -18.93 44.71 -14.69
CA ALA A 42 -20.05 45.61 -14.92
C ALA A 42 -19.73 47.05 -14.49
N VAL A 43 -19.07 47.25 -13.35
CA VAL A 43 -18.66 48.57 -12.85
C VAL A 43 -17.59 49.20 -13.76
N VAL A 44 -16.59 48.43 -14.21
CA VAL A 44 -15.58 48.92 -15.15
C VAL A 44 -16.21 49.32 -16.49
N LEU A 45 -17.10 48.48 -17.02
CA LEU A 45 -17.80 48.76 -18.28
C LEU A 45 -18.75 49.96 -18.14
N PHE A 46 -19.41 50.10 -17.00
CA PHE A 46 -20.25 51.25 -16.68
C PHE A 46 -19.42 52.54 -16.62
N VAL A 47 -18.27 52.54 -15.94
CA VAL A 47 -17.37 53.70 -15.87
C VAL A 47 -16.80 54.06 -17.25
N LEU A 48 -16.44 53.07 -18.07
CA LEU A 48 -16.02 53.30 -19.45
C LEU A 48 -17.13 53.91 -20.31
N LEU A 49 -18.37 53.40 -20.20
CA LEU A 49 -19.52 53.97 -20.91
C LEU A 49 -19.79 55.41 -20.48
N VAL A 50 -19.76 55.70 -19.17
CA VAL A 50 -19.95 57.06 -18.65
C VAL A 50 -18.86 58.00 -19.18
N ASN A 51 -17.60 57.56 -19.24
CA ASN A 51 -16.50 58.36 -19.80
C ASN A 51 -16.63 58.58 -21.32
N ILE A 52 -17.08 57.58 -22.09
CA ILE A 52 -17.33 57.70 -23.54
C ILE A 52 -18.52 58.62 -23.82
N ILE A 53 -19.60 58.51 -23.04
CA ILE A 53 -20.77 59.36 -23.16
C ILE A 53 -20.42 60.81 -22.82
N ARG A 54 -19.65 61.04 -21.74
CA ARG A 54 -19.17 62.36 -21.35
C ARG A 54 -18.28 63.00 -22.43
N TRP A 55 -17.42 62.21 -23.08
CA TRP A 55 -16.61 62.65 -24.22
C TRP A 55 -17.46 63.10 -25.42
N ARG A 56 -18.60 62.46 -25.66
CA ARG A 56 -19.51 62.84 -26.77
C ARG A 56 -20.46 63.99 -26.45
N LEU A 57 -20.92 64.14 -25.20
CA LEU A 57 -21.99 65.09 -24.86
C LEU A 57 -21.51 66.50 -24.48
N ILE A 58 -20.27 66.67 -24.02
CA ILE A 58 -19.78 67.97 -23.52
C ILE A 58 -18.48 68.38 -24.23
N PRO A 59 -18.56 68.95 -25.43
CA PRO A 59 -17.38 69.45 -26.15
C PRO A 59 -16.87 70.82 -25.65
N GLU A 60 -17.67 71.58 -24.87
CA GLU A 60 -17.36 72.99 -24.53
C GLU A 60 -16.83 73.23 -23.11
N ALA A 61 -16.68 72.19 -22.29
CA ALA A 61 -16.14 72.30 -20.92
C ALA A 61 -14.96 71.33 -20.67
N SER A 62 -14.20 71.01 -21.71
CA SER A 62 -12.97 70.23 -21.55
C SER A 62 -11.84 71.14 -21.04
N GLY A 63 -11.31 70.85 -19.85
CA GLY A 63 -9.95 71.28 -19.48
C GLY A 63 -8.91 70.74 -20.47
N PHE A 64 -7.62 71.01 -20.23
CA PHE A 64 -6.53 70.49 -21.09
C PHE A 64 -6.73 68.99 -21.39
N ASN A 65 -6.69 68.62 -22.68
CA ASN A 65 -7.05 67.29 -23.20
C ASN A 65 -6.42 66.11 -22.42
N LEU A 66 -5.24 66.32 -21.85
CA LEU A 66 -4.49 65.32 -21.08
C LEU A 66 -5.13 65.01 -19.71
N GLU A 67 -5.69 65.99 -19.01
CA GLU A 67 -6.32 65.76 -17.71
C GLU A 67 -7.61 64.93 -17.86
N MET A 68 -8.38 65.19 -18.92
CA MET A 68 -9.62 64.46 -19.15
C MET A 68 -9.38 63.03 -19.66
N ILE A 69 -8.32 62.81 -20.46
CA ILE A 69 -8.00 61.50 -21.05
C ILE A 69 -7.22 60.60 -20.07
N PHE A 70 -6.33 61.16 -19.24
CA PHE A 70 -5.47 60.35 -18.35
C PHE A 70 -5.86 60.42 -16.88
N LEU A 71 -6.26 61.58 -16.35
CA LEU A 71 -6.49 61.75 -14.91
C LEU A 71 -7.78 61.04 -14.45
N ILE A 72 -8.84 61.11 -15.24
CA ILE A 72 -10.16 60.55 -14.90
C ILE A 72 -10.14 59.00 -14.89
N PRO A 73 -9.54 58.30 -15.87
CA PRO A 73 -9.34 56.85 -15.79
C PRO A 73 -8.42 56.45 -14.64
N CYS A 74 -7.34 57.19 -14.39
CA CYS A 74 -6.44 56.92 -13.26
C CYS A 74 -7.15 57.00 -11.91
N HIS A 75 -7.98 58.02 -11.67
CA HIS A 75 -8.79 58.12 -10.44
C HIS A 75 -9.89 57.05 -10.34
N SER A 76 -10.34 56.51 -11.48
CA SER A 76 -11.31 55.40 -11.50
C SER A 76 -10.67 54.03 -11.25
N ILE A 77 -9.39 53.86 -11.63
CA ILE A 77 -8.62 52.62 -11.45
C ILE A 77 -8.04 52.53 -10.04
N PHE A 78 -7.70 53.65 -9.40
CA PHE A 78 -7.08 53.68 -8.07
C PHE A 78 -7.90 52.94 -6.99
N PRO A 79 -9.25 53.05 -6.92
CA PRO A 79 -10.08 52.27 -5.99
C PRO A 79 -10.20 50.78 -6.36
N LEU A 80 -9.94 50.41 -7.62
CA LEU A 80 -10.02 49.04 -8.13
C LEU A 80 -8.68 48.29 -8.04
N LEU A 81 -7.57 49.00 -7.85
CA LEU A 81 -6.25 48.42 -7.70
C LEU A 81 -6.19 47.32 -6.62
N PRO A 82 -6.81 47.46 -5.43
CA PRO A 82 -6.81 46.41 -4.40
C PRO A 82 -7.53 45.11 -4.83
N LEU A 83 -8.39 45.16 -5.86
CA LEU A 83 -9.08 43.98 -6.42
C LEU A 83 -8.28 43.28 -7.53
N THR A 84 -7.28 43.94 -8.12
CA THR A 84 -6.43 43.30 -9.14
C THR A 84 -5.57 42.18 -8.54
N PHE A 85 -5.04 42.37 -7.33
CA PHE A 85 -4.23 41.40 -6.62
C PHE A 85 -4.96 40.06 -6.36
N PRO A 86 -6.16 40.01 -5.74
CA PRO A 86 -6.85 38.75 -5.51
C PRO A 86 -7.25 38.04 -6.82
N ILE A 87 -7.57 38.79 -7.88
CA ILE A 87 -7.86 38.21 -9.20
C ILE A 87 -6.60 37.53 -9.74
N ILE A 88 -5.48 38.25 -9.83
CA ILE A 88 -4.19 37.71 -10.31
C ILE A 88 -3.80 36.48 -9.47
N TRP A 89 -3.94 36.55 -8.15
CA TRP A 89 -3.66 35.43 -7.26
C TRP A 89 -4.49 34.19 -7.60
N LYS A 90 -5.80 34.35 -7.88
CA LYS A 90 -6.65 33.23 -8.32
C LYS A 90 -6.24 32.65 -9.67
N PHE A 91 -5.84 33.48 -10.61
CA PHE A 91 -5.31 33.01 -11.90
C PHE A 91 -4.03 32.19 -11.70
N VAL A 92 -3.12 32.63 -10.83
CA VAL A 92 -1.90 31.89 -10.46
C VAL A 92 -2.25 30.56 -9.78
N SER A 93 -3.16 30.54 -8.81
CA SER A 93 -3.59 29.30 -8.13
C SER A 93 -4.23 28.31 -9.11
N PHE A 94 -5.07 28.78 -10.05
CA PHE A 94 -5.69 27.90 -11.06
C PHE A 94 -4.68 27.38 -12.08
N TYR A 95 -3.71 28.19 -12.47
CA TYR A 95 -2.61 27.74 -13.33
C TYR A 95 -1.75 26.68 -12.64
N GLY A 96 -1.41 26.89 -11.36
CA GLY A 96 -0.67 25.91 -10.57
C GLY A 96 -1.44 24.60 -10.36
N ALA A 97 -2.75 24.67 -10.09
CA ALA A 97 -3.60 23.48 -10.02
C ALA A 97 -3.71 22.74 -11.35
N ALA A 98 -3.77 23.45 -12.48
CA ALA A 98 -3.76 22.86 -13.82
C ALA A 98 -2.44 22.12 -14.09
N ARG A 99 -1.31 22.75 -13.74
CA ARG A 99 0.02 22.14 -13.87
C ARG A 99 0.15 20.87 -13.02
N LEU A 100 -0.28 20.92 -11.76
CA LEU A 100 -0.26 19.76 -10.85
C LEU A 100 -1.12 18.61 -11.39
N ARG A 101 -2.31 18.91 -11.93
CA ARG A 101 -3.19 17.90 -12.53
C ARG A 101 -2.54 17.21 -13.74
N VAL A 102 -1.90 17.97 -14.63
CA VAL A 102 -1.19 17.40 -15.78
C VAL A 102 -0.04 16.52 -15.31
N LEU A 103 0.76 17.00 -14.35
CA LEU A 103 1.87 16.26 -13.79
C LEU A 103 1.41 14.93 -13.16
N LEU A 104 0.37 14.96 -12.33
CA LEU A 104 -0.22 13.74 -11.75
C LEU A 104 -0.74 12.77 -12.81
N SER A 105 -1.34 13.29 -13.90
CA SER A 105 -1.84 12.44 -14.99
C SER A 105 -0.72 11.79 -15.81
N ILE A 106 0.45 12.42 -15.87
CA ILE A 106 1.65 11.83 -16.49
C ILE A 106 2.19 10.76 -15.55
N TYR A 107 2.35 11.09 -14.27
CA TYR A 107 2.83 10.14 -13.25
C TYR A 107 1.95 8.89 -13.18
N SER A 108 0.63 9.03 -13.16
CA SER A 108 -0.28 7.88 -13.11
C SER A 108 -0.14 6.98 -14.33
N LYS A 109 0.11 7.55 -15.52
CA LYS A 109 0.32 6.76 -16.75
C LYS A 109 1.67 6.07 -16.76
N LEU A 110 2.70 6.71 -16.21
CA LEU A 110 4.02 6.11 -16.05
C LEU A 110 3.98 4.98 -15.03
N TYR A 111 3.31 5.17 -13.89
CA TYR A 111 3.09 4.13 -12.89
C TYR A 111 2.40 2.89 -13.48
N THR A 112 1.44 3.07 -14.40
CA THR A 112 0.80 1.93 -15.08
C THR A 112 1.65 1.25 -16.16
N LYS A 113 2.78 1.86 -16.57
CA LYS A 113 3.63 1.37 -17.67
C LYS A 113 5.04 0.97 -17.25
N ALA A 114 5.56 1.50 -16.14
CA ALA A 114 6.92 1.27 -15.68
C ALA A 114 6.97 0.11 -14.68
N SER A 115 7.01 -1.10 -15.23
CA SER A 115 7.74 -2.21 -14.60
C SER A 115 9.22 -2.21 -15.00
N ASP A 116 9.62 -1.43 -16.01
CA ASP A 116 11.01 -1.35 -16.48
C ASP A 116 11.26 0.06 -17.04
N SER A 117 11.93 0.93 -16.29
CA SER A 117 12.80 2.04 -16.74
C SER A 117 12.89 3.13 -15.66
N GLU A 118 14.05 3.15 -14.99
CA GLU A 118 14.48 4.26 -14.15
C GLU A 118 14.79 5.50 -15.01
N GLU A 119 14.73 6.66 -14.34
CA GLU A 119 14.94 8.03 -14.84
C GLU A 119 13.78 8.68 -15.63
N ILE A 120 12.79 9.15 -14.87
CA ILE A 120 11.76 10.09 -15.36
C ILE A 120 12.42 11.47 -15.51
N ILE A 121 12.80 11.82 -16.74
CA ILE A 121 13.21 13.18 -17.12
C ILE A 121 12.01 14.11 -16.90
N LEU A 122 12.04 14.87 -15.81
CA LEU A 122 10.98 15.76 -15.33
C LEU A 122 10.83 17.07 -16.15
N GLU A 123 11.53 17.20 -17.28
CA GLU A 123 11.81 18.52 -17.84
C GLU A 123 10.72 19.11 -18.73
N HIS A 124 9.82 18.33 -19.33
CA HIS A 124 8.87 18.89 -20.31
C HIS A 124 7.41 18.54 -20.02
N VAL A 125 6.77 19.35 -19.16
CA VAL A 125 5.31 19.40 -19.06
C VAL A 125 4.74 20.17 -20.25
N ASP A 126 3.91 19.50 -21.06
CA ASP A 126 3.25 20.10 -22.22
C ASP A 126 2.42 21.34 -21.85
N ARG A 127 2.89 22.52 -22.30
CA ARG A 127 2.22 23.81 -22.02
C ARG A 127 0.79 23.85 -22.57
N LEU A 128 0.54 23.22 -23.72
CA LEU A 128 -0.79 23.13 -24.34
C LEU A 128 -1.76 22.28 -23.50
N ALA A 129 -1.27 21.19 -22.89
CA ALA A 129 -2.07 20.35 -22.02
C ALA A 129 -2.43 21.08 -20.70
N VAL A 130 -1.48 21.85 -20.16
CA VAL A 130 -1.71 22.71 -19.00
C VAL A 130 -2.73 23.80 -19.33
N TRP A 131 -2.59 24.47 -20.48
CA TRP A 131 -3.53 25.52 -20.90
C TRP A 131 -4.95 24.99 -21.12
N LYS A 132 -5.10 23.83 -21.77
CA LYS A 132 -6.40 23.16 -21.91
C LYS A 132 -7.01 22.81 -20.56
N SER A 133 -6.20 22.32 -19.62
CA SER A 133 -6.64 21.98 -18.27
C SER A 133 -7.01 23.23 -17.45
N PHE A 134 -6.27 24.31 -17.63
CA PHE A 134 -6.52 25.61 -17.01
C PHE A 134 -7.90 26.17 -17.42
N TRP A 135 -8.20 26.20 -18.72
CA TRP A 135 -9.52 26.66 -19.18
C TRP A 135 -10.66 25.76 -18.71
N LYS A 136 -10.45 24.44 -18.62
CA LYS A 136 -11.45 23.52 -18.06
C LYS A 136 -11.74 23.80 -16.57
N ILE A 137 -10.70 24.07 -15.78
CA ILE A 137 -10.84 24.45 -14.37
C ILE A 137 -11.56 25.81 -14.25
N LEU A 138 -11.23 26.77 -15.13
CA LEU A 138 -11.87 28.09 -15.16
C LEU A 138 -13.37 28.02 -15.56
N CYS A 139 -13.74 27.05 -16.40
CA CYS A 139 -15.11 26.75 -16.80
C CYS A 139 -15.88 25.86 -15.79
N GLY A 140 -15.25 25.43 -14.69
CA GLY A 140 -15.93 24.73 -13.60
C GLY A 140 -16.02 23.21 -13.74
N ASP A 141 -15.03 22.55 -14.37
CA ASP A 141 -14.96 21.08 -14.44
C ASP A 141 -15.01 20.43 -13.04
N PRO A 142 -16.02 19.60 -12.72
CA PRO A 142 -16.21 19.00 -11.40
C PRO A 142 -15.19 17.90 -11.06
N GLN A 143 -14.41 17.40 -12.03
CA GLN A 143 -13.49 16.26 -11.84
C GLN A 143 -12.06 16.65 -11.45
N GLY A 144 -11.81 17.90 -11.05
CA GLY A 144 -10.49 18.37 -10.65
C GLY A 144 -10.20 18.23 -9.14
N LEU A 145 -8.93 17.95 -8.80
CA LEU A 145 -8.39 17.97 -7.43
C LEU A 145 -8.58 19.29 -6.63
N PRO A 146 -8.67 20.52 -7.21
CA PRO A 146 -8.69 21.73 -6.39
C PRO A 146 -10.12 22.04 -5.91
N ARG A 147 -10.76 21.11 -5.18
CA ARG A 147 -12.15 21.31 -4.77
C ARG A 147 -12.28 22.22 -3.55
N ARG A 148 -11.27 22.34 -2.68
CA ARG A 148 -11.42 23.09 -1.41
C ARG A 148 -10.21 23.89 -0.92
N ILE A 149 -8.98 23.58 -1.33
CA ILE A 149 -7.76 24.24 -0.83
C ILE A 149 -6.89 24.67 -2.02
N ASP A 150 -6.18 25.80 -1.87
CA ASP A 150 -5.10 26.13 -2.79
C ASP A 150 -3.95 25.13 -2.58
N LEU A 151 -4.01 24.03 -3.34
CA LEU A 151 -3.08 22.91 -3.20
C LEU A 151 -1.63 23.35 -3.35
N VAL A 152 -1.36 24.38 -4.16
CA VAL A 152 0.00 24.88 -4.37
C VAL A 152 0.53 25.52 -3.11
N HIS A 153 -0.25 26.39 -2.49
CA HIS A 153 0.12 27.01 -1.23
C HIS A 153 0.16 25.98 -0.10
N ALA A 154 -0.81 25.07 -0.04
CA ALA A 154 -0.83 24.02 0.97
C ALA A 154 0.44 23.18 0.88
N LEU A 155 0.73 22.60 -0.29
CA LEU A 155 1.95 21.79 -0.52
C LEU A 155 3.24 22.58 -0.24
N GLY A 156 3.30 23.87 -0.59
CA GLY A 156 4.45 24.73 -0.30
C GLY A 156 4.60 25.13 1.17
N SER A 157 3.53 25.03 1.97
CA SER A 157 3.50 25.36 3.39
C SER A 157 3.53 24.16 4.33
N ILE A 158 3.55 22.93 3.78
CA ILE A 158 3.63 21.70 4.59
C ILE A 158 5.01 21.67 5.26
N THR A 159 5.00 21.71 6.59
CA THR A 159 6.19 21.51 7.43
C THR A 159 6.27 20.08 7.96
N THR A 160 5.13 19.41 8.10
CA THR A 160 5.02 18.04 8.62
C THR A 160 4.14 17.20 7.71
N PHE A 161 4.66 16.05 7.28
CA PHE A 161 3.91 15.04 6.53
C PHE A 161 3.71 13.82 7.42
N SER A 162 2.45 13.46 7.69
CA SER A 162 2.10 12.31 8.52
C SER A 162 1.30 11.31 7.68
N CYS A 163 1.90 10.16 7.40
CA CYS A 163 1.19 9.02 6.82
C CYS A 163 0.42 8.30 7.92
N VAL A 164 -0.91 8.35 7.84
CA VAL A 164 -1.78 7.59 8.75
C VAL A 164 -1.76 6.09 8.40
N ASP A 165 -1.46 5.77 7.15
CA ASP A 165 -1.37 4.41 6.65
C ASP A 165 0.07 4.09 6.22
N LYS A 166 0.51 2.88 6.56
CA LYS A 166 1.84 2.36 6.23
C LYS A 166 1.79 1.60 4.90
N GLU A 167 0.76 0.79 4.69
CA GLU A 167 0.69 -0.11 3.54
C GLU A 167 0.22 0.65 2.29
N GLY A 168 0.90 0.44 1.16
CA GLY A 168 0.61 1.14 -0.10
C GLY A 168 1.04 2.61 -0.14
N ILE A 169 1.42 3.23 1.00
CA ILE A 169 2.00 4.58 1.07
C ILE A 169 3.50 4.52 1.39
N LEU A 170 3.88 3.90 2.50
CA LEU A 170 5.28 3.79 2.95
C LEU A 170 5.89 2.44 2.60
N CYS A 171 5.08 1.38 2.59
CA CYS A 171 5.51 0.03 2.32
C CYS A 171 4.83 -0.51 1.07
N TYR A 172 5.55 -1.35 0.32
CA TYR A 172 4.97 -2.06 -0.81
C TYR A 172 3.83 -2.96 -0.32
N PRO A 173 2.68 -3.00 -1.01
CA PRO A 173 1.50 -3.73 -0.54
C PRO A 173 1.67 -5.25 -0.58
N ASN A 174 2.65 -5.76 -1.34
CA ASN A 174 2.96 -7.19 -1.40
C ASN A 174 4.22 -7.49 -0.56
N PRO A 175 4.13 -8.29 0.53
CA PRO A 175 5.29 -8.63 1.32
C PRO A 175 6.20 -9.62 0.59
N ILE A 176 7.52 -9.40 0.70
CA ILE A 176 8.56 -10.22 0.08
C ILE A 176 9.30 -10.98 1.20
N PRO A 177 9.49 -12.31 1.10
CA PRO A 177 10.30 -13.06 2.06
C PRO A 177 11.79 -12.69 1.91
N GLU A 178 12.43 -12.31 3.02
CA GLU A 178 13.88 -12.00 3.04
C GLU A 178 14.72 -13.11 3.67
N LYS A 179 14.16 -13.84 4.64
CA LYS A 179 14.89 -14.83 5.43
C LYS A 179 14.05 -16.08 5.63
N LEU A 180 14.70 -17.22 5.51
CA LEU A 180 14.11 -18.54 5.70
C LEU A 180 14.90 -19.31 6.74
N PHE A 181 14.21 -19.75 7.79
CA PHE A 181 14.77 -20.51 8.90
C PHE A 181 14.41 -21.98 8.74
N TYR A 182 15.37 -22.88 8.94
CA TYR A 182 15.15 -24.33 8.92
C TYR A 182 16.17 -25.04 9.82
N PHE A 183 15.87 -26.30 10.15
CA PHE A 183 16.76 -27.14 10.92
C PHE A 183 17.58 -28.05 10.00
N GLU A 184 18.85 -28.23 10.33
CA GLU A 184 19.73 -29.17 9.64
C GLU A 184 20.49 -30.02 10.65
N SER A 185 20.54 -31.33 10.40
CA SER A 185 21.44 -32.23 11.12
C SER A 185 22.87 -32.00 10.67
N MET A 186 23.78 -31.79 11.61
CA MET A 186 25.21 -31.82 11.28
C MET A 186 25.62 -33.24 10.88
N PRO A 187 26.35 -33.41 9.77
CA PRO A 187 26.98 -34.68 9.48
C PRO A 187 28.05 -34.92 10.54
N THR A 188 27.91 -35.99 11.32
CA THR A 188 28.99 -36.44 12.20
C THR A 188 30.16 -36.83 11.30
N THR A 189 31.27 -36.08 11.35
CA THR A 189 32.52 -36.45 10.68
C THR A 189 33.07 -37.71 11.35
N SER A 190 32.52 -38.87 11.02
CA SER A 190 33.21 -40.14 11.22
C SER A 190 34.35 -40.18 10.22
N GLN A 191 35.57 -40.29 10.74
CA GLN A 191 36.83 -40.39 10.01
C GLN A 191 36.66 -41.26 8.75
N ILE A 192 36.89 -40.65 7.60
CA ILE A 192 36.96 -41.32 6.30
C ILE A 192 38.16 -42.27 6.35
N ASN A 193 37.90 -43.57 6.42
CA ASN A 193 38.85 -44.54 5.89
C ASN A 193 38.70 -44.50 4.36
N GLU A 194 39.74 -44.06 3.68
CA GLU A 194 39.85 -44.05 2.23
C GLU A 194 39.61 -45.45 1.67
N GLY A 195 38.54 -45.59 0.90
CA GLY A 195 38.17 -46.86 0.31
C GLY A 195 36.98 -46.74 -0.63
N ASN A 196 37.21 -46.15 -1.81
CA ASN A 196 36.58 -46.51 -3.08
C ASN A 196 35.02 -46.49 -3.18
N ILE A 197 34.48 -45.56 -3.98
CA ILE A 197 33.72 -45.84 -5.23
C ILE A 197 32.91 -44.60 -5.65
N ASN A 198 33.09 -44.25 -6.92
CA ASN A 198 32.34 -43.25 -7.67
C ASN A 198 30.83 -43.56 -7.70
N SER A 199 29.98 -42.62 -7.30
CA SER A 199 28.65 -42.41 -7.91
C SER A 199 28.06 -41.06 -7.47
N ALA A 200 27.36 -40.42 -8.39
CA ALA A 200 26.87 -39.06 -8.32
C ALA A 200 25.72 -38.85 -7.32
N ASP A 201 25.77 -37.70 -6.66
CA ASP A 201 24.66 -36.81 -6.27
C ASP A 201 23.35 -37.48 -5.79
N VAL A 202 23.40 -38.04 -4.59
CA VAL A 202 22.24 -38.10 -3.68
C VAL A 202 22.76 -37.81 -2.27
N PRO A 203 22.26 -36.80 -1.55
CA PRO A 203 22.54 -36.67 -0.13
C PRO A 203 21.81 -37.82 0.59
N VAL A 204 22.52 -38.94 0.75
CA VAL A 204 22.04 -40.09 1.54
C VAL A 204 22.25 -39.73 2.99
N CYS A 205 21.16 -39.57 3.74
CA CYS A 205 21.26 -39.40 5.17
C CYS A 205 21.54 -40.75 5.82
N VAL A 206 22.77 -40.93 6.32
CA VAL A 206 23.18 -42.16 7.00
C VAL A 206 22.56 -42.12 8.40
N SER A 207 21.53 -42.94 8.62
CA SER A 207 20.92 -43.15 9.92
C SER A 207 21.82 -44.06 10.77
N SER A 208 22.91 -43.53 11.32
CA SER A 208 23.68 -44.21 12.36
C SER A 208 23.20 -43.76 13.74
N GLN A 209 22.67 -44.71 14.51
CA GLN A 209 22.10 -44.54 15.85
C GLN A 209 23.13 -44.24 16.95
N LEU A 210 24.18 -43.44 16.70
CA LEU A 210 25.18 -43.15 17.72
C LEU A 210 25.55 -41.66 17.79
N GLU A 211 25.35 -41.14 18.99
CA GLU A 211 25.85 -39.87 19.56
C GLU A 211 25.15 -38.58 19.14
N ARG A 212 24.82 -37.77 20.16
CA ARG A 212 24.08 -36.49 20.14
C ARG A 212 24.56 -35.55 19.03
N SER A 213 24.02 -35.67 17.83
CA SER A 213 24.08 -34.63 16.81
C SER A 213 23.10 -33.53 17.21
N PHE A 214 23.64 -32.40 17.64
CA PHE A 214 22.85 -31.20 17.92
C PHE A 214 22.34 -30.64 16.59
N ASP A 215 21.03 -30.45 16.48
CA ASP A 215 20.45 -29.79 15.30
C ASP A 215 20.65 -28.28 15.43
N GLU A 216 21.13 -27.67 14.35
CA GLU A 216 21.38 -26.22 14.28
C GLU A 216 20.28 -25.54 13.45
N VAL A 217 19.83 -24.38 13.91
CA VAL A 217 18.96 -23.50 13.12
C VAL A 217 19.83 -22.77 12.10
N LYS A 218 19.59 -23.03 10.82
CA LYS A 218 20.22 -22.30 9.72
C LYS A 218 19.28 -21.29 9.11
N ILE A 219 19.87 -20.22 8.60
CA ILE A 219 19.18 -19.09 7.99
C ILE A 219 19.66 -18.98 6.55
N LEU A 220 18.73 -18.93 5.60
CA LEU A 220 18.99 -18.59 4.21
C LEU A 220 18.39 -17.22 3.91
N THR A 221 19.08 -16.46 3.08
CA THR A 221 18.68 -15.14 2.63
C THR A 221 18.06 -15.24 1.24
N ILE A 222 16.95 -14.53 1.04
CA ILE A 222 16.16 -14.57 -0.17
C ILE A 222 16.08 -13.15 -0.73
N SER A 223 16.42 -13.03 -2.01
CA SER A 223 16.30 -11.79 -2.78
C SER A 223 15.25 -11.95 -3.88
N SER A 224 14.56 -10.86 -4.23
CA SER A 224 13.65 -10.83 -5.39
C SER A 224 14.45 -10.77 -6.69
N ASP A 225 14.09 -11.59 -7.66
CA ASP A 225 14.73 -11.58 -8.98
C ASP A 225 14.21 -10.38 -9.80
N PRO A 226 15.07 -9.41 -10.19
CA PRO A 226 14.63 -8.27 -10.98
C PRO A 226 14.11 -8.65 -12.38
N GLN A 227 14.49 -9.82 -12.91
CA GLN A 227 14.08 -10.25 -14.25
C GLN A 227 12.72 -10.96 -14.28
N SER A 228 12.15 -11.29 -13.12
CA SER A 228 10.88 -12.01 -13.06
C SER A 228 9.95 -11.40 -12.00
N CYS A 229 8.74 -11.02 -12.42
CA CYS A 229 7.82 -10.26 -11.55
C CYS A 229 7.41 -10.97 -10.25
N ASN A 230 7.68 -12.27 -10.09
CA ASN A 230 7.40 -13.09 -8.90
C ASN A 230 8.51 -14.14 -8.64
N GLY A 231 9.71 -13.95 -9.18
CA GLY A 231 10.83 -14.86 -8.90
C GLY A 231 11.55 -14.46 -7.62
N PHE A 232 11.95 -15.48 -6.88
CA PHE A 232 12.84 -15.33 -5.74
C PHE A 232 14.15 -16.02 -6.09
N ARG A 233 15.23 -15.71 -5.40
CA ARG A 233 16.48 -16.47 -5.48
C ARG A 233 17.09 -16.55 -4.09
N PHE A 234 17.70 -17.69 -3.79
CA PHE A 234 18.55 -17.83 -2.62
C PHE A 234 19.91 -17.20 -2.89
N ASP A 235 20.40 -16.40 -1.95
CA ASP A 235 21.67 -15.68 -2.11
C ASP A 235 22.88 -16.61 -1.85
N GLU A 236 22.70 -17.65 -1.03
CA GLU A 236 23.77 -18.59 -0.69
C GLU A 236 24.02 -19.63 -1.80
N LEU A 237 25.26 -19.78 -2.27
CA LEU A 237 25.60 -20.70 -3.39
C LEU A 237 25.33 -22.19 -3.11
N GLU A 238 25.37 -22.62 -1.85
CA GLU A 238 25.27 -24.03 -1.46
C GLU A 238 23.90 -24.40 -0.85
N TRP A 239 22.88 -23.55 -1.03
CA TRP A 239 21.54 -23.77 -0.45
C TRP A 239 20.95 -25.13 -0.83
N GLN A 240 21.29 -25.65 -2.02
CA GLN A 240 20.83 -26.95 -2.53
C GLN A 240 21.25 -28.14 -1.65
N LYS A 241 22.31 -28.02 -0.83
CA LYS A 241 22.69 -29.06 0.12
C LYS A 241 21.59 -29.31 1.16
N SER A 242 20.85 -28.26 1.53
CA SER A 242 19.76 -28.31 2.51
C SER A 242 18.40 -28.69 1.93
N ILE A 243 18.35 -29.20 0.69
CA ILE A 243 17.10 -29.45 -0.02
C ILE A 243 16.15 -30.40 0.71
N SER A 244 16.68 -31.34 1.49
CA SER A 244 15.87 -32.28 2.27
C SER A 244 15.09 -31.61 3.40
N SER A 245 15.63 -30.56 4.02
CA SER A 245 14.93 -29.71 4.98
C SER A 245 13.97 -28.73 4.31
N LEU A 246 14.33 -28.22 3.13
CA LEU A 246 13.52 -27.22 2.41
C LEU A 246 12.31 -27.81 1.67
N LYS A 247 12.35 -29.07 1.23
CA LYS A 247 11.26 -29.70 0.46
C LYS A 247 9.91 -29.70 1.20
N PRO A 248 9.79 -30.15 2.46
CA PRO A 248 8.51 -30.10 3.18
C PRO A 248 7.96 -28.68 3.30
N LEU A 249 8.84 -27.70 3.53
CA LEU A 249 8.48 -26.29 3.63
C LEU A 249 8.00 -25.73 2.29
N GLY A 250 8.72 -26.01 1.20
CA GLY A 250 8.33 -25.62 -0.16
C GLY A 250 6.99 -26.23 -0.60
N LEU A 251 6.71 -27.48 -0.20
CA LEU A 251 5.42 -28.13 -0.44
C LEU A 251 4.29 -27.42 0.33
N ASN A 252 4.51 -27.09 1.60
CA ASN A 252 3.55 -26.35 2.41
C ASN A 252 3.24 -24.97 1.80
N MET A 253 4.27 -24.22 1.41
CA MET A 253 4.14 -22.92 0.74
C MET A 253 3.37 -23.02 -0.58
N LEU A 254 3.57 -24.10 -1.35
CA LEU A 254 2.91 -24.30 -2.64
C LEU A 254 1.42 -24.58 -2.45
N LEU A 255 1.07 -25.49 -1.53
CA LEU A 255 -0.30 -25.95 -1.35
C LEU A 255 -1.16 -24.95 -0.56
N ASN A 256 -0.56 -24.18 0.35
CA ASN A 256 -1.24 -23.08 1.05
C ASN A 256 -1.16 -21.74 0.31
N SER A 257 -0.70 -21.74 -0.95
CA SER A 257 -0.56 -20.53 -1.75
C SER A 257 -1.91 -19.88 -2.07
N PRO A 258 -2.05 -18.55 -1.86
CA PRO A 258 -3.26 -17.81 -2.21
C PRO A 258 -3.54 -17.81 -3.72
N CYS A 259 -2.49 -18.03 -4.54
CA CYS A 259 -2.57 -18.03 -5.99
C CYS A 259 -3.38 -19.22 -6.57
N LEU A 260 -3.53 -20.33 -5.83
CA LEU A 260 -4.31 -21.49 -6.31
C LEU A 260 -5.82 -21.19 -6.37
N TYR A 261 -6.33 -20.47 -5.39
CA TYR A 261 -7.76 -20.21 -5.22
C TYR A 261 -8.02 -18.75 -4.80
N PRO A 262 -7.72 -17.76 -5.65
CA PRO A 262 -7.68 -16.34 -5.26
C PRO A 262 -9.01 -15.86 -4.67
N LEU A 263 -10.15 -16.22 -5.28
CA LEU A 263 -11.48 -15.85 -4.78
C LEU A 263 -11.79 -16.46 -3.40
N LYS A 264 -11.32 -17.69 -3.16
CA LYS A 264 -11.51 -18.37 -1.88
C LYS A 264 -10.64 -17.72 -0.81
N THR A 265 -9.38 -17.44 -1.13
CA THR A 265 -8.45 -16.76 -0.23
C THR A 265 -8.91 -15.36 0.13
N ILE A 266 -9.47 -14.59 -0.81
CA ILE A 266 -10.05 -13.27 -0.53
C ILE A 266 -11.20 -13.40 0.47
N ARG A 267 -12.13 -14.35 0.26
CA ARG A 267 -13.23 -14.60 1.21
C ARG A 267 -12.74 -15.06 2.59
N GLU A 268 -11.70 -15.90 2.62
CA GLU A 268 -11.06 -16.36 3.86
C GLU A 268 -10.46 -15.16 4.61
N ASN A 269 -9.74 -14.28 3.91
CA ASN A 269 -9.19 -13.05 4.48
C ASN A 269 -10.28 -12.08 4.95
N ASP A 270 -11.37 -11.90 4.20
CA ASP A 270 -12.50 -11.07 4.60
C ASP A 270 -13.15 -11.59 5.88
N PHE A 271 -13.32 -12.92 5.99
CA PHE A 271 -13.85 -13.56 7.18
C PHE A 271 -12.93 -13.39 8.39
N ILE A 272 -11.63 -13.60 8.20
CA ILE A 272 -10.62 -13.35 9.23
C ILE A 272 -10.66 -11.88 9.66
N ASN A 273 -10.64 -10.94 8.71
CA ASN A 273 -10.76 -9.50 8.98
C ASN A 273 -12.02 -9.14 9.76
N GLN A 274 -13.14 -9.78 9.47
CA GLN A 274 -14.38 -9.59 10.22
C GLN A 274 -14.26 -10.09 11.67
N LEU A 275 -13.61 -11.24 11.90
CA LEU A 275 -13.33 -11.75 13.24
C LEU A 275 -12.35 -10.84 14.00
N LEU A 276 -11.32 -10.32 13.34
CA LEU A 276 -10.38 -9.34 13.91
C LEU A 276 -11.09 -8.04 14.31
N LEU A 277 -11.96 -7.53 13.45
CA LEU A 277 -12.77 -6.35 13.75
C LEU A 277 -13.65 -6.57 14.97
N ALA A 278 -14.29 -7.74 15.06
CA ALA A 278 -15.18 -8.07 16.17
C ALA A 278 -14.44 -8.24 17.51
N SER A 279 -13.19 -8.71 17.49
CA SER A 279 -12.40 -8.97 18.70
C SER A 279 -11.55 -7.78 19.16
N ASN A 280 -10.88 -7.09 18.23
CA ASN A 280 -9.83 -6.11 18.54
C ASN A 280 -10.03 -4.74 17.90
N ASN A 281 -11.16 -4.47 17.22
CA ASN A 281 -11.37 -3.25 16.42
C ASN A 281 -10.20 -2.93 15.48
N SER A 282 -9.45 -3.95 15.08
CA SER A 282 -8.29 -3.84 14.19
C SER A 282 -8.57 -4.59 12.89
N LEU A 283 -8.05 -4.07 11.79
CA LEU A 283 -8.06 -4.75 10.50
C LEU A 283 -6.72 -5.45 10.34
N MET A 284 -6.73 -6.67 9.80
CA MET A 284 -5.47 -7.28 9.38
C MET A 284 -5.00 -6.52 8.13
N SER A 285 -3.81 -5.94 8.25
CA SER A 285 -3.15 -5.22 7.18
C SER A 285 -2.37 -6.24 6.34
N GLY A 286 -2.67 -6.30 5.04
CA GLY A 286 -2.00 -7.12 4.03
C GLY A 286 -2.61 -8.51 3.79
N LEU A 287 -2.91 -8.83 2.51
CA LEU A 287 -2.95 -10.23 2.07
C LEU A 287 -1.55 -10.82 2.32
N ASN A 288 -1.48 -12.00 2.95
CA ASN A 288 -0.23 -12.75 2.98
C ASN A 288 0.28 -12.92 1.53
N GLY A 289 1.48 -12.42 1.27
CA GLY A 289 2.11 -12.50 -0.04
C GLY A 289 2.21 -13.96 -0.49
N CYS A 290 2.06 -14.19 -1.79
CA CYS A 290 2.11 -15.53 -2.35
C CYS A 290 3.55 -16.04 -2.39
N LEU A 291 3.86 -17.12 -1.65
CA LEU A 291 5.20 -17.74 -1.61
C LEU A 291 5.41 -18.82 -2.70
N CYS A 292 4.54 -18.88 -3.71
CA CYS A 292 4.65 -19.92 -4.75
C CYS A 292 5.92 -19.81 -5.59
N GLY A 293 6.45 -18.59 -5.78
CA GLY A 293 7.74 -18.39 -6.45
C GLY A 293 8.88 -19.08 -5.69
N LEU A 294 8.87 -18.99 -4.36
CA LEU A 294 9.89 -19.62 -3.51
C LEU A 294 9.79 -21.15 -3.57
N SER A 295 8.57 -21.69 -3.58
CA SER A 295 8.36 -23.12 -3.82
C SER A 295 8.93 -23.57 -5.17
N ARG A 296 8.83 -22.74 -6.21
CA ARG A 296 9.38 -23.05 -7.54
C ARG A 296 10.91 -23.07 -7.54
N GLU A 297 11.54 -22.13 -6.85
CA GLU A 297 13.00 -22.12 -6.66
C GLU A 297 13.50 -23.37 -5.92
N ILE A 298 12.77 -23.83 -4.90
CA ILE A 298 13.06 -25.10 -4.20
C ILE A 298 12.92 -26.32 -5.14
N GLY A 299 12.27 -26.16 -6.30
CA GLY A 299 12.19 -27.18 -7.34
C GLY A 299 10.79 -27.78 -7.54
N PHE A 300 9.75 -27.22 -6.90
CA PHE A 300 8.38 -27.65 -7.16
C PHE A 300 7.84 -27.05 -8.46
N LYS A 301 7.33 -27.92 -9.34
CA LYS A 301 6.67 -27.52 -10.58
C LYS A 301 5.16 -27.41 -10.37
N ASP A 302 4.48 -26.59 -11.17
CA ASP A 302 3.03 -26.42 -11.10
C ASP A 302 2.27 -27.75 -11.30
N LEU A 303 2.84 -28.68 -12.09
CA LEU A 303 2.29 -30.03 -12.28
C LEU A 303 2.18 -30.86 -10.99
N ALA A 304 2.98 -30.53 -9.95
CA ALA A 304 2.92 -31.22 -8.66
C ALA A 304 1.55 -31.04 -7.98
N LEU A 305 0.84 -29.95 -8.27
CA LEU A 305 -0.48 -29.66 -7.71
C LEU A 305 -1.52 -30.72 -8.08
N HIS A 306 -1.41 -31.35 -9.25
CA HIS A 306 -2.35 -32.39 -9.68
C HIS A 306 -2.31 -33.66 -8.82
N ASN A 307 -1.22 -33.85 -8.06
CA ASN A 307 -1.07 -34.99 -7.17
C ASN A 307 -1.73 -34.77 -5.80
N TYR A 308 -2.29 -33.58 -5.55
CA TYR A 308 -2.83 -33.20 -4.26
C TYR A 308 -4.25 -32.67 -4.38
N GLN A 309 -5.12 -33.14 -3.49
CA GLN A 309 -6.50 -32.70 -3.39
C GLN A 309 -6.76 -32.10 -2.01
N HIS A 310 -7.17 -30.84 -1.97
CA HIS A 310 -7.61 -30.19 -0.73
C HIS A 310 -8.96 -30.75 -0.30
N LYS A 311 -9.03 -31.32 0.91
CA LYS A 311 -10.28 -31.81 1.52
C LYS A 311 -10.94 -30.73 2.36
N GLN A 312 -10.21 -30.15 3.30
CA GLN A 312 -10.76 -29.21 4.28
C GLN A 312 -9.69 -28.21 4.72
N LYS A 313 -10.12 -27.05 5.20
CA LYS A 313 -9.29 -26.07 5.90
C LYS A 313 -9.86 -25.82 7.29
N ILE A 314 -9.00 -25.73 8.29
CA ILE A 314 -9.33 -25.43 9.68
C ILE A 314 -8.67 -24.10 10.03
N PHE A 315 -9.45 -23.16 10.53
CA PHE A 315 -8.97 -21.86 10.97
C PHE A 315 -8.96 -21.83 12.49
N THR A 316 -7.78 -21.65 13.07
CA THR A 316 -7.58 -21.51 14.51
C THR A 316 -7.11 -20.08 14.77
N TYR A 317 -7.74 -19.42 15.73
CA TYR A 317 -7.34 -18.08 16.16
C TYR A 317 -7.34 -18.07 17.68
N SER A 318 -6.35 -17.39 18.26
CA SER A 318 -6.31 -17.17 19.70
C SER A 318 -6.80 -15.75 19.97
N PRO A 319 -7.93 -15.56 20.68
CA PRO A 319 -8.32 -14.23 21.12
C PRO A 319 -7.27 -13.71 22.10
N MET A 320 -6.77 -12.51 21.87
CA MET A 320 -5.85 -11.87 22.82
C MET A 320 -6.62 -11.55 24.10
N ASP A 321 -6.15 -12.04 25.24
CA ASP A 321 -6.70 -11.64 26.53
C ASP A 321 -6.49 -10.13 26.73
N SER A 322 -7.60 -9.41 26.85
CA SER A 322 -7.66 -7.95 27.03
C SER A 322 -7.15 -7.47 28.40
N THR A 323 -6.45 -8.30 29.17
CA THR A 323 -6.16 -8.07 30.59
C THR A 323 -4.80 -7.46 30.92
N GLU A 324 -3.91 -7.21 29.96
CA GLU A 324 -2.61 -6.56 30.25
C GLU A 324 -2.25 -5.44 29.28
N ALA A 325 -2.76 -4.24 29.54
CA ALA A 325 -2.11 -2.99 29.14
C ALA A 325 -2.80 -1.78 29.79
N THR A 326 -2.45 -1.47 31.05
CA THR A 326 -2.54 -0.10 31.57
C THR A 326 -1.50 0.77 30.87
N VAL A 327 -1.67 1.01 29.57
CA VAL A 327 -0.82 1.91 28.79
C VAL A 327 -1.55 3.26 28.67
N PRO A 328 -0.90 4.39 29.02
CA PRO A 328 -1.53 5.70 28.95
C PRO A 328 -2.11 5.98 27.56
N SER A 329 -3.33 6.54 27.55
CA SER A 329 -4.24 6.67 26.40
C SER A 329 -3.68 7.39 25.17
N SER A 330 -2.53 8.07 25.26
CA SER A 330 -1.90 8.77 24.13
C SER A 330 -1.09 7.85 23.20
N PHE A 331 -0.67 6.66 23.66
CA PHE A 331 0.09 5.68 22.86
C PHE A 331 -0.70 4.43 22.49
N TYR A 332 -1.94 4.32 22.99
CA TYR A 332 -2.79 3.14 22.81
C TYR A 332 -3.10 2.88 21.33
N LEU A 333 -3.40 3.92 20.55
CA LEU A 333 -3.75 3.76 19.13
C LEU A 333 -2.56 3.36 18.23
N SER A 334 -1.33 3.70 18.60
CA SER A 334 -0.13 3.35 17.84
C SER A 334 0.37 1.94 18.17
N ILE A 335 0.30 1.53 19.44
CA ILE A 335 0.82 0.22 19.89
C ILE A 335 -0.21 -0.90 19.64
N VAL A 336 -1.51 -0.63 19.79
CA VAL A 336 -2.57 -1.64 19.59
C VAL A 336 -2.77 -2.00 18.11
N ARG A 337 -2.37 -1.12 17.18
CA ARG A 337 -2.43 -1.43 15.73
C ARG A 337 -1.41 -2.46 15.26
N GLU A 338 -0.35 -2.74 16.02
CA GLU A 338 0.73 -3.62 15.57
C GLU A 338 0.58 -5.08 16.00
N LYS A 339 -0.27 -5.40 17.00
CA LYS A 339 -0.40 -6.78 17.47
C LYS A 339 -1.39 -7.55 16.58
N ARG A 340 -0.85 -8.22 15.55
CA ARG A 340 -1.61 -9.15 14.70
C ARG A 340 -2.23 -10.25 15.56
N LEU A 341 -3.49 -10.59 15.29
CA LEU A 341 -4.15 -11.70 15.97
C LEU A 341 -3.41 -13.01 15.65
N PRO A 342 -2.96 -13.75 16.68
CA PRO A 342 -2.33 -15.03 16.49
C PRO A 342 -3.31 -15.98 15.80
N HIS A 343 -2.91 -16.52 14.65
CA HIS A 343 -3.75 -17.41 13.84
C HIS A 343 -2.96 -18.58 13.26
N MET A 344 -3.64 -19.67 12.96
CA MET A 344 -3.12 -20.84 12.28
C MET A 344 -4.19 -21.38 11.33
N ILE A 345 -3.81 -21.57 10.07
CA ILE A 345 -4.64 -22.14 9.01
C ILE A 345 -4.08 -23.52 8.67
N SER A 346 -4.84 -24.57 8.96
CA SER A 346 -4.44 -25.95 8.72
C SER A 346 -5.22 -26.54 7.55
N SER A 347 -4.52 -26.85 6.46
CA SER A 347 -5.10 -27.47 5.27
C SER A 347 -4.95 -28.99 5.31
N LEU A 348 -6.07 -29.70 5.27
CA LEU A 348 -6.12 -31.16 5.13
C LEU A 348 -6.04 -31.53 3.64
N ILE A 349 -4.99 -32.25 3.27
CA ILE A 349 -4.64 -32.52 1.87
C ILE A 349 -4.46 -34.02 1.68
N ASN A 350 -5.11 -34.56 0.64
CA ASN A 350 -4.95 -35.95 0.25
C ASN A 350 -4.03 -36.06 -0.96
N GLN A 351 -3.06 -36.95 -0.91
CA GLN A 351 -2.23 -37.28 -2.05
C GLN A 351 -2.96 -38.33 -2.91
N THR A 352 -3.17 -38.03 -4.19
CA THR A 352 -4.00 -38.85 -5.09
C THR A 352 -3.41 -40.23 -5.36
N ASN A 353 -2.07 -40.33 -5.47
CA ASN A 353 -1.39 -41.58 -5.83
C ASN A 353 -1.25 -42.57 -4.67
N SER A 354 -1.12 -42.07 -3.43
CA SER A 354 -0.85 -42.87 -2.23
C SER A 354 -2.04 -42.95 -1.26
N ASN A 355 -3.08 -42.14 -1.49
CA ASN A 355 -4.21 -41.93 -0.58
C ASN A 355 -3.78 -41.55 0.86
N ILE A 356 -2.57 -40.99 1.00
CA ILE A 356 -2.07 -40.47 2.26
C ILE A 356 -2.67 -39.09 2.47
N THR A 357 -3.34 -38.92 3.61
CA THR A 357 -3.87 -37.62 4.01
C THR A 357 -2.89 -36.99 5.01
N GLN A 358 -2.44 -35.78 4.71
CA GLN A 358 -1.52 -34.98 5.52
C GLN A 358 -2.15 -33.62 5.84
N MET A 359 -1.73 -33.02 6.94
CA MET A 359 -2.16 -31.68 7.35
C MET A 359 -0.98 -30.71 7.25
N LEU A 360 -1.17 -29.62 6.52
CA LEU A 360 -0.16 -28.59 6.31
C LEU A 360 -0.66 -27.25 6.86
N SER A 361 0.06 -26.69 7.83
CA SER A 361 -0.35 -25.50 8.58
C SER A 361 0.50 -24.27 8.25
N VAL A 362 -0.12 -23.10 8.19
CA VAL A 362 0.52 -21.78 7.97
C VAL A 362 -0.14 -20.74 8.89
N GLY A 363 0.63 -19.81 9.45
CA GLY A 363 0.12 -18.90 10.48
C GLY A 363 1.22 -18.18 11.26
N SER A 364 0.82 -17.56 12.36
CA SER A 364 1.71 -16.90 13.32
C SER A 364 2.65 -17.90 13.98
N ALA A 365 3.93 -17.50 14.13
CA ALA A 365 4.96 -18.35 14.73
C ALA A 365 4.56 -18.84 16.13
N ASP A 366 3.96 -17.97 16.95
CA ASP A 366 3.59 -18.28 18.35
C ASP A 366 2.67 -19.51 18.45
N ILE A 367 1.53 -19.49 17.72
CA ILE A 367 0.57 -20.61 17.74
C ILE A 367 1.15 -21.86 17.08
N ILE A 368 1.89 -21.69 15.98
CA ILE A 368 2.43 -22.85 15.27
C ILE A 368 3.45 -23.58 16.14
N LEU A 369 4.38 -22.85 16.76
CA LEU A 369 5.41 -23.43 17.62
C LEU A 369 4.81 -24.04 18.88
N GLU A 370 3.73 -23.48 19.41
CA GLU A 370 2.98 -24.09 20.53
C GLU A 370 2.31 -25.42 20.12
N ALA A 371 1.84 -25.53 18.87
CA ALA A 371 1.23 -26.74 18.34
C ALA A 371 2.25 -27.84 17.93
N CYS A 372 3.54 -27.52 17.85
CA CYS A 372 4.58 -28.46 17.40
C CYS A 372 5.25 -29.19 18.56
N SER A 373 5.16 -30.54 18.57
CA SER A 373 5.95 -31.41 19.46
C SER A 373 7.34 -31.71 18.93
N ASP A 374 7.47 -31.78 17.60
CA ASP A 374 8.64 -32.32 16.90
C ASP A 374 9.12 -31.39 15.79
N ILE A 375 10.38 -31.56 15.40
CA ILE A 375 11.08 -30.84 14.34
C ILE A 375 11.58 -31.80 13.26
N TRP A 376 11.66 -31.31 12.03
CA TRP A 376 12.28 -31.99 10.90
C TRP A 376 13.64 -31.37 10.62
N ASN A 377 14.71 -32.17 10.74
CA ASN A 377 16.10 -31.70 10.55
C ASN A 377 16.67 -32.03 9.15
N GLY A 378 15.82 -32.41 8.20
CA GLY A 378 16.21 -32.83 6.86
C GLY A 378 16.38 -34.33 6.68
N CYS A 379 16.43 -35.09 7.77
CA CYS A 379 16.61 -36.54 7.71
C CYS A 379 15.62 -37.30 8.58
N ASP A 380 15.41 -36.83 9.80
CA ASP A 380 14.55 -37.49 10.77
C ASP A 380 13.74 -36.47 11.58
N ILE A 381 12.72 -36.98 12.26
CA ILE A 381 11.86 -36.23 13.17
C ILE A 381 12.44 -36.34 14.59
N LYS A 382 12.68 -35.20 15.24
CA LYS A 382 13.22 -35.12 16.61
C LYS A 382 12.33 -34.25 17.50
N PRO A 383 12.29 -34.47 18.84
CA PRO A 383 11.45 -33.67 19.73
C PRO A 383 11.97 -32.22 19.85
N LEU A 384 11.07 -31.24 19.80
CA LEU A 384 11.38 -29.80 19.86
C LEU A 384 11.99 -29.36 21.21
N SER A 385 11.75 -30.12 22.28
CA SER A 385 12.19 -29.78 23.65
C SER A 385 13.72 -29.60 23.79
N GLU A 386 14.53 -30.19 22.92
CA GLU A 386 15.99 -30.05 22.97
C GLU A 386 16.51 -28.77 22.30
N ALA A 387 15.73 -28.19 21.38
CA ALA A 387 16.11 -27.00 20.61
C ALA A 387 15.66 -25.67 21.26
N LYS A 388 14.57 -25.69 22.06
CA LYS A 388 13.98 -24.48 22.67
C LYS A 388 14.88 -23.80 23.72
N ASN A 389 15.80 -24.54 24.34
CA ASN A 389 16.69 -24.05 25.40
C ASN A 389 17.84 -23.12 24.91
N ARG A 390 17.90 -22.72 23.64
CA ARG A 390 18.98 -21.87 23.08
C ARG A 390 18.54 -20.54 22.49
N SER A 391 17.24 -20.25 22.43
CA SER A 391 16.70 -19.00 21.86
C SER A 391 16.28 -17.96 22.91
N GLU A 392 16.59 -18.19 24.19
CA GLU A 392 16.51 -17.18 25.25
C GLU A 392 17.85 -16.48 25.47
#